data_AF-A0A103YG12-F1
#
_entry.id   AF-A0A103YG12-F1
#
_cell.length_a   1.000
_cell.length_b   1.000
_cell.length_c   1.000
_cell.angle_alpha   90.00
_cell.angle_beta   90.00
_cell.angle_gamma   90.00
#
_symmetry.space_group_name_H-M   'P 1'
#
loop_
_entity.id
_entity.type
_entity.pdbx_description
1 polymer ?
#
loop_
_entity_poly.entity_id
_entity_poly.type
_entity_poly.pdbx_seq_one_letter_code
_entity_poly.pdbx_strand_id
1 'polypeptide(L)' 'MVFVVHGRVNRSQWLNRGMVATSILESGTFFGDELLSWCLRIPFIDRYPAATATFTCVKATEAFALDAKHLSDEIESIRV' A
#
# COMPACT_ATOMS: atom_id res chain seq x y z
N MET A 1 2.49 0.74 3.75
CA MET A 1 1.25 -0.04 3.57
C MET A 1 0.19 0.48 4.53
N VAL A 2 -1.07 0.53 4.13
CA VAL A 2 -2.17 1.08 4.95
C VAL A 2 -3.34 0.11 5.00
N PHE A 3 -3.86 -0.14 6.20
CA PHE A 3 -5.02 -0.99 6.46
C PHE A 3 -6.21 -0.12 6.88
N VAL A 4 -7.29 -0.16 6.12
CA VAL A 4 -8.51 0.61 6.39
C VAL A 4 -9.32 -0.11 7.46
N VAL A 5 -9.41 0.46 8.66
CA VAL A 5 -10.18 -0.11 9.78
C VAL A 5 -11.64 0.25 9.63
N HIS A 6 -11.92 1.53 9.41
CA HIS A 6 -13.27 2.04 9.24
C HIS A 6 -13.25 3.21 8.27
N GLY A 7 -13.96 3.14 7.16
CA GLY A 7 -13.97 4.26 6.22
C GLY A 7 -14.34 3.85 4.81
N ARG A 8 -14.01 4.73 3.86
CA ARG A 8 -14.13 4.46 2.42
C ARG A 8 -13.10 5.29 1.66
N VAL A 9 -12.32 4.63 0.83
CA VAL A 9 -11.21 5.23 0.08
C VAL A 9 -11.44 5.02 -1.42
N ASN A 10 -11.29 6.07 -2.22
CA ASN A 10 -11.28 5.96 -3.66
C ASN A 10 -9.85 5.73 -4.15
N ARG A 11 -9.66 4.65 -4.90
CA ARG A 11 -8.44 4.32 -5.63
C ARG A 11 -8.54 4.90 -7.04
N SER A 12 -7.48 5.56 -7.49
CA SER A 12 -7.34 6.09 -8.85
C SER A 12 -6.00 5.65 -9.43
N GLN A 13 -6.04 4.82 -10.46
CA GLN A 13 -4.85 4.26 -11.11
C GLN A 13 -4.78 4.69 -12.57
N TRP A 14 -3.62 5.20 -12.97
CA TRP A 14 -3.33 5.45 -14.37
C TRP A 14 -3.10 4.15 -15.11
N LEU A 15 -3.79 3.97 -16.22
CA LEU A 15 -3.62 2.86 -17.15
C LEU A 15 -2.91 3.35 -18.42
N ASN A 16 -2.47 2.39 -19.23
CA ASN A 16 -1.93 2.68 -20.55
C ASN A 16 -2.96 3.44 -21.40
N ARG A 17 -2.46 4.31 -22.30
CA ARG A 17 -3.26 5.17 -23.20
C ARG A 17 -4.09 6.25 -22.50
N GLY A 18 -3.68 6.67 -21.30
CA GLY A 18 -4.26 7.82 -20.60
C GLY A 18 -5.63 7.55 -19.96
N MET A 19 -6.05 6.28 -19.86
CA MET A 19 -7.26 5.93 -19.12
C MET A 19 -6.97 5.93 -17.61
N VAL A 20 -8.00 6.24 -16.81
CA VAL A 20 -7.93 6.15 -15.35
C VAL A 20 -8.92 5.10 -14.88
N ALA A 21 -8.43 4.08 -14.18
CA ALA A 21 -9.27 3.13 -13.47
C ALA A 21 -9.54 3.64 -12.05
N THR A 22 -10.82 3.69 -11.68
CA THR A 22 -11.24 4.07 -10.33
C THR A 22 -11.99 2.95 -9.65
N SER A 23 -11.76 2.76 -8.35
CA SER A 23 -12.50 1.79 -7.55
C SER A 23 -12.63 2.23 -6.10
N ILE A 24 -13.71 1.85 -5.44
CA ILE A 24 -13.92 2.11 -4.01
C ILE A 24 -13.37 0.95 -3.18
N LEU A 25 -12.56 1.28 -2.18
CA LEU A 25 -12.10 0.39 -1.13
C LEU A 25 -12.91 0.64 0.14
N GLU A 26 -13.46 -0.43 0.71
CA GLU A 26 -14.26 -0.41 1.93
C GLU A 26 -13.40 -0.79 3.16
N SER A 27 -13.98 -0.68 4.35
CA SER A 27 -13.37 -1.16 5.60
C SER A 27 -12.91 -2.63 5.50
N GLY A 28 -11.79 -2.95 6.14
CA GLY A 28 -11.17 -4.28 6.11
C GLY A 28 -10.23 -4.52 4.93
N THR A 29 -10.09 -3.55 4.03
CA THR A 29 -9.15 -3.62 2.91
C THR A 29 -7.80 -2.98 3.25
N PHE A 30 -6.79 -3.22 2.42
CA PHE A 30 -5.48 -2.57 2.52
C PHE A 30 -5.00 -2.10 1.15
N PHE A 31 -4.00 -1.22 1.15
CA PHE A 31 -3.32 -0.77 -0.06
C PHE A 31 -1.85 -0.43 0.21
N GLY A 32 -1.05 -0.31 -0.86
CA GLY A 32 0.38 -0.07 -0.78
C GLY A 32 1.18 -1.36 -0.48
N ASP A 33 0.68 -2.50 -0.95
CA ASP A 33 1.26 -3.83 -0.81
C ASP A 33 2.46 -4.08 -1.73
N GLU A 34 2.70 -3.21 -2.70
CA GLU A 34 3.99 -3.13 -3.40
C GLU A 34 5.17 -2.98 -2.42
N LEU A 35 4.94 -2.39 -1.25
CA LEU A 35 5.94 -2.27 -0.20
C LEU A 35 6.34 -3.64 0.37
N LEU A 36 5.37 -4.54 0.54
CA LEU A 36 5.65 -5.91 0.98
C LEU A 36 6.49 -6.66 -0.05
N SER A 37 6.11 -6.55 -1.32
CA SER A 37 6.90 -7.14 -2.41
C SER A 37 8.32 -6.59 -2.47
N TRP A 38 8.52 -5.31 -2.13
CA TRP A 38 9.84 -4.68 -2.05
C TRP A 38 10.65 -5.21 -0.85
N CYS A 39 10.07 -5.27 0.35
CA CYS A 39 10.75 -5.79 1.54
C CYS A 39 11.18 -7.27 1.40
N LEU A 40 10.48 -8.06 0.58
CA LEU A 40 10.82 -9.47 0.35
C LEU A 40 11.98 -9.68 -0.63
N ARG A 41 12.31 -8.69 -1.47
CA ARG A 41 13.39 -8.77 -2.47
C ARG A 41 14.74 -8.50 -1.80
N ILE A 42 15.67 -9.44 -1.95
CA ILE A 42 17.03 -9.34 -1.42
C ILE A 42 18.04 -9.52 -2.57
N PRO A 43 19.09 -8.68 -2.67
CA PRO A 43 19.41 -7.54 -1.79
C PRO A 43 18.37 -6.41 -1.89
N PHE A 44 18.24 -5.62 -0.81
CA PHE A 44 17.32 -4.48 -0.79
C PHE A 44 17.68 -3.50 -1.91
N ILE A 45 16.66 -2.97 -2.57
CA ILE A 45 16.82 -1.91 -3.56
C ILE A 45 16.78 -0.59 -2.80
N ASP A 46 17.82 0.24 -2.87
CA ASP A 46 17.94 1.53 -2.14
C ASP A 46 16.84 2.57 -2.43
N ARG A 47 15.85 2.22 -3.26
CA ARG A 47 14.72 3.06 -3.62
C ARG A 47 13.42 2.35 -3.28
N TYR A 48 12.55 3.05 -2.55
CA TYR A 48 11.18 2.60 -2.29
C TYR A 48 10.40 2.34 -3.58
N PRO A 49 9.44 1.38 -3.56
CA PRO A 49 8.59 1.14 -4.71
C PRO A 49 7.72 2.36 -4.99
N ALA A 50 7.45 2.60 -6.28
CA ALA A 50 6.47 3.61 -6.66
C ALA A 50 5.06 3.14 -6.28
N ALA A 51 4.23 4.06 -5.80
CA ALA A 51 2.84 3.77 -5.54
C ALA A 51 2.11 3.35 -6.82
N THR A 52 1.33 2.28 -6.78
CA THR A 52 0.62 1.76 -7.97
C THR A 52 -0.64 2.55 -8.32
N ALA A 53 -1.17 3.34 -7.38
CA ALA A 53 -2.35 4.17 -7.53
C ALA A 53 -2.34 5.33 -6.51
N THR A 54 -3.19 6.33 -6.74
CA THR A 54 -3.49 7.39 -5.78
C THR A 54 -4.73 7.02 -4.98
N PHE A 55 -4.71 7.28 -3.68
CA PHE A 55 -5.81 6.94 -2.76
C PHE A 55 -6.31 8.21 -2.09
N THR A 56 -7.64 8.39 -2.06
CA THR A 56 -8.28 9.58 -1.48
C THR A 56 -9.45 9.17 -0.59
N CYS A 57 -9.53 9.73 0.61
CA CYS A 57 -10.63 9.46 1.52
C CYS A 57 -11.93 10.06 0.96
N VAL A 58 -12.97 9.24 0.84
CA VAL A 58 -14.31 9.68 0.42
C VAL A 58 -15.11 10.20 1.62
N LYS A 59 -14.80 9.69 2.81
CA LYS A 59 -15.34 10.12 4.11
C LYS A 59 -14.25 9.99 5.19
N ALA A 60 -14.56 10.44 6.41
CA ALA A 60 -13.69 10.20 7.57
C ALA A 60 -13.31 8.71 7.64
N THR A 61 -11.99 8.46 7.64
CA THR A 61 -11.42 7.12 7.52
C THR A 61 -10.36 6.93 8.59
N GLU A 62 -10.51 5.85 9.35
CA GLU A 62 -9.54 5.36 10.33
C GLU A 62 -8.74 4.22 9.70
N ALA A 63 -7.43 4.28 9.87
CA ALA A 63 -6.51 3.32 9.27
C ALA A 63 -5.23 3.16 10.10
N PHE A 64 -4.62 1.98 10.01
CA PHE A 64 -3.27 1.75 10.51
C PHE A 64 -2.27 1.79 9.35
N ALA A 65 -1.09 2.36 9.61
CA ALA A 65 0.01 2.40 8.65
C ALA A 65 1.17 1.53 9.14
N LEU A 66 1.69 0.70 8.24
CA LEU A 66 2.98 0.02 8.40
C LEU A 66 3.99 0.68 7.49
N ASP A 67 5.08 1.16 8.09
CA ASP A 67 6.20 1.71 7.33
C ASP A 67 7.15 0.61 6.84
N ALA A 68 8.04 1.00 5.94
CA ALA A 68 9.00 0.10 5.32
C ALA A 68 9.99 -0.50 6.33
N LYS A 69 10.36 0.27 7.35
CA LYS A 69 11.38 -0.15 8.31
C LYS A 69 10.83 -1.25 9.20
N HIS A 70 9.67 -1.02 9.83
CA HIS A 70 9.00 -2.02 10.64
C HIS A 70 8.74 -3.29 9.84
N LEU A 71 8.29 -3.17 8.58
CA LEU A 71 8.02 -4.35 7.76
C LEU A 71 9.29 -5.14 7.41
N SER A 72 10.40 -4.45 7.12
CA SER A 72 11.69 -5.10 6.85
C SER A 72 12.25 -5.78 8.09
N ASP A 73 12.21 -5.11 9.24
CA ASP A 73 12.70 -5.65 10.52
C ASP A 73 11.94 -6.94 10.90
N GLU A 74 10.61 -6.95 10.75
CA GLU A 74 9.77 -8.13 10.99
C GLU A 74 10.05 -9.27 10.00
N ILE A 75 10.21 -8.97 8.71
CA ILE A 75 10.55 -10.00 7.70
C ILE A 75 11.91 -10.63 7.99
N GLU A 76 12.89 -9.83 8.42
CA GLU A 76 14.22 -10.33 8.77
C GLU A 76 14.15 -11.21 10.02
N SER A 77 13.34 -10.84 11.02
CA SER A 77 13.11 -11.64 12.22
C SER A 77 12.45 -13.00 11.95
N ILE A 78 11.61 -13.12 10.92
CA ILE A 78 10.92 -14.39 10.57
C ILE A 78 11.85 -15.35 9.79
N ARG A 79 12.95 -14.85 9.23
CA ARG A 79 13.89 -15.65 8.43
C ARG A 79 14.95 -16.40 9.25
N VAL A 80 14.92 -16.28 10.58
CA VAL A 80 15.84 -16.92 11.53
C VAL A 80 15.30 -18.26 12.02
#